data_AF-A0A1W9W891-F1
#
_entry.id   AF-A0A1W9W891-F1
#
_cell.length_a   1.000
_cell.length_b   1.000
_cell.length_c   1.000
_cell.angle_alpha   90.00
_cell.angle_beta   90.00
_cell.angle_gamma   90.00
#
_symmetry.space_group_name_H-M   'P 1'
#
loop_
_entity.id
_entity.type
_entity.pdbx_description
1 polymer ?
#
loop_
_entity_poly.entity_id
_entity_poly.type
_entity_poly.pdbx_seq_one_letter_code
_entity_poly.pdbx_strand_id
1 'polypeptide(L)' 'MLKLIDAINDIIGTNIVPVHVESRPDDIKHSQADITSTKEVLGYQNQVNFRTGLEKIVE' A
#
# COMPACT_ATOMS: atom_id res chain seq x y z
N MET A 1 1.18 8.80 -0.14
CA MET A 1 0.85 8.27 -1.48
C MET A 1 2.08 8.02 -2.36
N LEU A 2 3.12 8.86 -2.34
CA LEU A 2 4.29 8.69 -3.22
C LEU A 2 5.06 7.36 -3.04
N LYS A 3 5.11 6.82 -1.82
CA LYS A 3 5.83 5.55 -1.56
C LYS A 3 5.31 4.33 -2.35
N LEU A 4 4.05 4.35 -2.82
CA LEU A 4 3.51 3.24 -3.60
C LEU A 4 4.08 3.23 -5.02
N ILE A 5 4.12 4.39 -5.68
CA ILE A 5 4.66 4.46 -7.05
C ILE A 5 6.17 4.22 -7.06
N ASP A 6 6.88 4.66 -6.02
CA ASP A 6 8.30 4.35 -5.84
C ASP A 6 8.52 2.83 -5.78
N ALA A 7 7.75 2.13 -4.94
CA ALA A 7 7.84 0.68 -4.82
C ALA A 7 7.49 -0.06 -6.12
N ILE A 8 6.51 0.43 -6.88
CA ILE A 8 6.18 -0.13 -8.20
C ILE A 8 7.35 0.06 -9.17
N ASN A 9 7.87 1.29 -9.28
CA ASN A 9 9.01 1.60 -10.13
C ASN A 9 10.22 0.69 -9.83
N ASP A 10 10.52 0.49 -8.54
CA ASP A 10 11.60 -0.38 -8.09
C ASP A 10 11.39 -1.85 -8.48
N ILE A 11 10.14 -2.36 -8.42
CA ILE A 11 9.86 -3.78 -8.70
C ILE A 11 9.91 -4.08 -10.20
N ILE A 12 9.28 -3.26 -11.04
CA ILE A 12 9.15 -3.54 -12.49
C ILE A 12 10.14 -2.77 -13.37
N GLY A 13 11.08 -2.03 -12.76
CA GLY A 13 12.14 -1.32 -13.48
C GLY A 13 11.65 -0.13 -14.31
N THR A 14 10.61 0.58 -13.83
CA THR A 14 10.05 1.75 -14.51
C THR A 14 10.48 3.07 -13.86
N ASN A 15 10.20 4.18 -14.54
CA ASN A 15 10.43 5.53 -14.01
C ASN A 15 9.18 6.41 -14.20
N ILE A 16 8.06 5.97 -13.63
CA ILE A 16 6.79 6.69 -13.69
C ILE A 16 6.86 7.91 -12.78
N VAL A 17 6.71 9.11 -13.36
CA VAL A 17 6.69 10.38 -12.63
C VAL A 17 5.23 10.78 -12.33
N PRO A 18 4.86 10.98 -11.05
CA PRO A 18 3.49 11.38 -10.69
C PRO A 18 3.13 12.77 -11.18
N VAL A 19 1.98 12.90 -11.82
CA VAL A 19 1.36 14.20 -12.09
C VAL A 19 0.47 14.58 -10.92
N HIS A 20 0.82 15.67 -10.23
CA HIS A 20 0.05 16.16 -9.08
C HIS A 20 -1.10 17.02 -9.58
N VAL A 21 -2.31 16.67 -9.16
CA VAL A 21 -3.56 17.36 -9.46
C VAL A 21 -4.31 17.63 -8.16
N GLU A 22 -5.39 18.42 -8.24
CA GLU A 22 -6.26 18.67 -7.09
C GLU A 22 -6.76 17.37 -6.47
N SER A 23 -6.79 17.33 -5.14
CA SER A 23 -7.35 16.20 -4.40
C SER A 23 -8.81 16.04 -4.77
N ARG A 24 -9.29 14.79 -4.83
CA ARG A 24 -10.73 14.58 -5.03
C ARG A 24 -11.47 15.13 -3.82
N PRO A 25 -12.63 15.79 -4.02
CA PRO A 25 -13.52 16.14 -2.92
C PRO A 25 -13.81 14.90 -2.07
N ASP A 26 -13.83 15.08 -0.75
CA ASP A 26 -14.12 14.04 0.24
C ASP A 26 -13.08 12.91 0.39
N ASP A 27 -11.89 13.01 -0.23
CA ASP A 27 -10.81 12.04 -0.01
C ASP A 27 -10.27 12.09 1.43
N ILE A 28 -10.30 10.93 2.11
CA ILE A 28 -9.70 10.76 3.44
C ILE A 28 -8.18 10.62 3.28
N LYS A 29 -7.42 11.61 3.80
CA LYS A 29 -5.96 11.66 3.66
C LYS A 29 -5.21 10.58 4.46
N HIS A 30 -5.71 10.24 5.64
CA HIS A 30 -5.05 9.33 6.57
C HIS A 30 -6.06 8.31 7.07
N SER A 31 -5.82 7.04 6.77
CA SER A 31 -6.64 5.92 7.21
C SER A 31 -5.72 4.77 7.59
N GLN A 32 -5.84 4.30 8.83
CA GLN A 32 -5.08 3.19 9.38
C GLN A 32 -5.96 2.42 10.36
N ALA A 33 -6.15 1.13 10.10
CA ALA A 33 -6.90 0.25 10.99
C ALA A 33 -6.02 -0.27 12.12
N ASP A 34 -6.54 -0.26 13.35
CA ASP A 34 -6.02 -1.07 14.44
C ASP A 34 -6.56 -2.51 14.29
N ILE A 35 -5.65 -3.47 14.21
CA ILE A 35 -5.96 -4.89 14.03
C ILE A 35 -5.70 -5.72 15.31
N THR A 36 -5.53 -5.07 16.45
CA THR A 36 -5.24 -5.72 17.74
C THR A 36 -6.32 -6.76 18.08
N SER A 37 -7.60 -6.40 17.99
CA SER A 37 -8.70 -7.32 18.26
C SER A 37 -8.71 -8.54 17.33
N THR A 38 -8.44 -8.34 16.04
CA THR A 38 -8.36 -9.45 15.06
C THR A 38 -7.26 -10.43 15.41
N LYS A 39 -6.10 -9.93 15.86
CA LYS A 39 -4.98 -10.77 16.30
C LYS A 39 -5.34 -11.56 17.56
N GLU A 40 -5.97 -10.92 18.55
CA GLU A 40 -6.30 -11.53 19.83
C GLU A 40 -7.43 -12.55 19.73
N VAL A 41 -8.52 -12.22 19.03
CA VAL A 41 -9.73 -13.03 18.97
C VAL A 41 -9.61 -14.15 17.94
N LEU A 42 -9.00 -13.88 16.79
CA LEU A 42 -8.93 -14.83 15.67
C LEU A 42 -7.55 -15.49 15.53
N GLY A 43 -6.56 -15.09 16.34
CA GLY A 43 -5.17 -15.54 16.15
C GLY A 43 -4.56 -15.09 14.83
N TYR A 44 -5.09 -14.03 14.21
CA TYR A 44 -4.67 -13.60 12.88
C TYR A 44 -3.21 -13.16 12.87
N GLN A 45 -2.46 -13.59 11.85
CA GLN A 45 -1.08 -13.18 11.61
C GLN A 45 -0.88 -12.78 10.15
N ASN A 46 -0.16 -11.68 9.93
CA ASN A 46 0.20 -11.25 8.57
C ASN A 46 1.22 -12.22 7.97
N GLN A 47 0.83 -12.97 6.95
CA GLN A 47 1.71 -13.91 6.24
C GLN A 47 2.51 -13.24 5.12
N VAL A 48 2.03 -12.11 4.62
CA VAL A 48 2.60 -11.41 3.47
C VAL A 48 2.88 -9.96 3.87
N ASN A 49 4.11 -9.50 3.69
CA ASN A 49 4.46 -8.11 3.88
C ASN A 49 4.12 -7.28 2.63
N PHE A 50 4.16 -5.94 2.76
CA PHE A 50 3.81 -5.03 1.68
C PHE A 50 4.56 -5.30 0.37
N ARG A 51 5.90 -5.44 0.42
CA ARG A 51 6.72 -5.63 -0.78
C ARG A 51 6.42 -6.96 -1.47
N THR A 52 6.42 -8.06 -0.71
CA THR A 52 6.11 -9.40 -1.24
C THR A 52 4.69 -9.46 -1.82
N GLY A 53 3.73 -8.77 -1.21
CA GLY A 53 2.36 -8.69 -1.72
C GLY A 53 2.30 -7.92 -3.04
N LEU A 54 3.04 -6.81 -3.14
CA LEU A 54 3.09 -5.99 -4.33
C LEU A 54 3.79 -6.72 -5.49
N GLU A 55 4.93 -7.38 -5.25
CA GLU A 55 5.67 -8.17 -6.25
C GLU A 55 4.76 -9.21 -6.92
N LYS A 56 3.99 -9.97 -6.13
CA LYS A 56 3.05 -10.98 -6.64
C LYS A 56 1.94 -10.45 -7.56
N ILE A 57 1.72 -9.14 -7.59
CA ILE A 57 0.64 -8.52 -8.39
C ILE A 57 1.20 -7.89 -9.67
N VAL A 58 2.42 -7.36 -9.62
CA VAL A 58 2.98 -6.54 -10.70
C VAL A 58 4.00 -7.28 -11.58
N GLU A 59 4.50 -8.44 -11.13
CA GLU A 59 5.30 -9.39 -11.93
C GLU A 59 4.38 -10.36 -12.70
#